data_AF-A0A2E1KBQ1-F1
#
_entry.id   AF-A0A2E1KBQ1-F1
#
_cell.length_a   1.000
_cell.length_b   1.000
_cell.length_c   1.000
_cell.angle_alpha   90.00
_cell.angle_beta   90.00
_cell.angle_gamma   90.00
#
_symmetry.space_group_name_H-M   'P 1'
#
loop_
_entity.id
_entity.type
_entity.pdbx_description
1 polymer ?
#
loop_
_entity_poly.entity_id
_entity_poly.type
_entity_poly.pdbx_seq_one_letter_code
_entity_poly.pdbx_strand_id
1 'polypeptide(L)'
;MIRLMAGVNLFLLAAKARNFLSTSLFLSWTSLGFSDIPMTTGPYTGGINDDATVEGTHGVLSGDPRDSFPKRDWELGNPDLILKLAKPYSIPKGGSDVFRNFVIPNVTPSDRYVSGLEFKLDNHKLVHHAEFRIDETEVSWQRDDADPVTGYAGMSNDTAHHPDGHFINWVPGKLVSHLPGELAWRLPAGADLVVQLHLMPTDSEGVVDPEIGLYFADAPPELKPRMLWLGSRLLPIRAGEARFSVRDSFKLPIDVEVLSVLPHCHFICKKVEGWAILPDGSQLSLAKIEEWDFYSQQETRFIQPLRLPRGTNILVEFDYDNSTENKRNPNSPPVDIKFGPLSSNEMADFWIQVLAQNEDEGERISQSSAIHLQQKIIEHLERQVELMPDVKGYVELARSHRILNELNRIARSESKGIEQSR
;
A
#
# COMPACT_ATOMS: atom_id res chain seq x y z
N MET A 1 24.40 37.84 -17.43
CA MET A 1 23.06 37.75 -16.80
C MET A 1 22.11 36.70 -17.45
N ILE A 2 22.54 35.93 -18.46
CA ILE A 2 21.68 34.91 -19.16
C ILE A 2 22.28 33.49 -19.00
N ARG A 3 22.89 33.18 -17.86
CA ARG A 3 23.42 31.82 -17.59
C ARG A 3 23.03 31.22 -16.24
N LEU A 4 22.20 31.90 -15.44
CA LEU A 4 21.71 31.38 -14.15
C LEU A 4 20.26 30.86 -14.15
N MET A 5 19.51 31.03 -15.26
CA MET A 5 18.09 30.63 -15.31
C MET A 5 17.83 29.22 -15.89
N ALA A 6 18.86 28.51 -16.38
CA ALA A 6 18.70 27.17 -16.94
C ALA A 6 18.75 26.05 -15.88
N GLY A 7 19.34 26.31 -14.69
CA GLY A 7 19.47 25.30 -13.62
C GLY A 7 18.25 25.17 -12.70
N VAL A 8 17.42 26.21 -12.60
CA VAL A 8 16.26 26.23 -11.69
C VAL A 8 15.05 25.47 -12.29
N ASN A 9 14.95 25.39 -13.62
CA ASN A 9 13.85 24.69 -14.29
C ASN A 9 13.99 23.15 -14.31
N LEU A 10 15.21 22.61 -14.18
CA LEU A 10 15.43 21.16 -14.15
C LEU A 10 15.04 20.55 -12.79
N PHE A 11 15.28 21.27 -11.70
CA PHE A 11 14.88 20.86 -10.34
C PHE A 11 13.35 20.87 -10.16
N LEU A 12 12.65 21.85 -10.73
CA LEU A 12 11.18 21.91 -10.70
C LEU A 12 10.49 20.83 -11.56
N LEU A 13 11.15 20.34 -12.62
CA LEU A 13 10.64 19.20 -13.40
C LEU A 13 10.86 17.86 -12.67
N ALA A 14 12.00 17.68 -12.00
CA ALA A 14 12.28 16.47 -11.22
C ALA A 14 11.36 16.35 -9.99
N ALA A 15 11.06 17.47 -9.30
CA ALA A 15 10.07 17.50 -8.22
C ALA A 15 8.64 17.21 -8.69
N LYS A 16 8.26 17.67 -9.90
CA LYS A 16 6.97 17.33 -10.51
C LYS A 16 6.87 15.88 -10.97
N ALA A 17 7.97 15.26 -11.40
CA ALA A 17 8.02 13.83 -11.75
C ALA A 17 7.96 12.92 -10.50
N ARG A 18 8.64 13.32 -9.40
CA ARG A 18 8.52 12.66 -8.08
C ARG A 18 7.10 12.69 -7.54
N ASN A 19 6.43 13.84 -7.61
CA ASN A 19 5.02 13.92 -7.21
C ASN A 19 4.13 13.08 -8.15
N PHE A 20 4.32 13.12 -9.47
CA PHE A 20 3.50 12.35 -10.41
C PHE A 20 3.49 10.83 -10.15
N LEU A 21 4.62 10.27 -9.70
CA LEU A 21 4.76 8.85 -9.36
C LEU A 21 4.05 8.47 -8.06
N SER A 22 3.80 9.42 -7.16
CA SER A 22 3.19 9.18 -5.85
C SER A 22 1.72 9.61 -5.74
N THR A 23 1.24 10.51 -6.60
CA THR A 23 -0.03 11.25 -6.39
C THR A 23 -1.21 10.91 -7.28
N SER A 24 -1.14 9.93 -8.20
CA SER A 24 -2.19 9.82 -9.24
C SER A 24 -2.75 8.43 -9.58
N LEU A 25 -2.53 7.40 -8.75
CA LEU A 25 -2.83 6.00 -9.14
C LEU A 25 -3.94 5.28 -8.35
N PHE A 26 -4.70 5.95 -7.49
CA PHE A 26 -5.88 5.37 -6.84
C PHE A 26 -7.12 6.25 -7.07
N LEU A 27 -7.75 6.07 -8.24
CA LEU A 27 -8.97 6.80 -8.64
C LEU A 27 -10.23 6.27 -7.92
N SER A 28 -11.13 7.22 -7.64
CA SER A 28 -12.29 7.22 -6.77
C SER A 28 -13.59 6.76 -7.43
N TRP A 29 -14.51 6.10 -6.69
CA TRP A 29 -15.97 6.13 -6.95
C TRP A 29 -16.81 5.69 -5.73
N THR A 30 -18.01 6.29 -5.59
CA THR A 30 -18.92 6.26 -4.43
C THR A 30 -20.20 5.41 -4.60
N SER A 31 -20.63 4.85 -3.46
CA SER A 31 -21.99 4.50 -2.97
C SER A 31 -22.85 3.42 -3.66
N LEU A 32 -23.26 2.41 -2.87
CA LEU A 32 -24.64 2.13 -2.40
C LEU A 32 -24.60 0.96 -1.39
N GLY A 33 -25.22 1.11 -0.21
CA GLY A 33 -25.06 0.20 0.94
C GLY A 33 -26.21 -0.77 1.19
N PHE A 34 -25.96 -1.80 2.01
CA PHE A 34 -26.94 -2.61 2.77
C PHE A 34 -26.23 -3.41 3.90
N SER A 35 -27.02 -3.97 4.82
CA SER A 35 -26.79 -4.14 6.27
C SER A 35 -26.50 -5.57 6.80
N ASP A 36 -25.65 -5.63 7.83
CA ASP A 36 -25.48 -6.50 9.04
C ASP A 36 -25.91 -7.99 9.09
N ILE A 37 -24.94 -8.88 9.40
CA ILE A 37 -25.11 -10.20 10.09
C ILE A 37 -23.83 -10.53 10.92
N PRO A 38 -23.93 -11.10 12.14
CA PRO A 38 -22.76 -11.36 13.01
C PRO A 38 -22.08 -12.73 12.73
N MET A 39 -20.73 -12.77 12.80
CA MET A 39 -19.93 -14.00 12.67
C MET A 39 -19.38 -14.50 14.02
N THR A 40 -19.38 -15.82 14.18
CA THR A 40 -18.78 -16.56 15.30
C THR A 40 -17.42 -17.14 14.90
N THR A 41 -16.42 -17.03 15.78
CA THR A 41 -15.05 -17.49 15.56
C THR A 41 -14.82 -18.91 16.06
N GLY A 42 -14.05 -19.70 15.31
CA GLY A 42 -13.50 -21.00 15.73
C GLY A 42 -12.02 -21.07 15.34
N PRO A 43 -11.14 -21.73 16.12
CA PRO A 43 -9.70 -21.62 15.94
C PRO A 43 -9.17 -22.67 14.95
N TYR A 44 -8.30 -22.29 14.02
CA TYR A 44 -7.48 -23.23 13.24
C TYR A 44 -6.07 -22.68 12.98
N THR A 45 -5.12 -23.61 12.89
CA THR A 45 -3.67 -23.41 12.86
C THR A 45 -3.11 -23.89 11.52
N GLY A 46 -2.26 -23.09 10.87
CA GLY A 46 -1.55 -23.45 9.64
C GLY A 46 -0.07 -23.05 9.73
N GLY A 47 0.82 -24.01 9.45
CA GLY A 47 2.28 -23.88 9.52
C GLY A 47 2.94 -23.61 8.15
N ILE A 48 4.20 -23.16 8.19
CA ILE A 48 4.98 -22.59 7.08
C ILE A 48 6.18 -23.49 6.73
N ASN A 49 6.58 -23.52 5.46
CA ASN A 49 7.76 -24.25 4.96
C ASN A 49 9.04 -23.38 4.99
N ASP A 50 10.15 -24.02 5.34
CA ASP A 50 11.39 -23.49 5.93
C ASP A 50 12.48 -22.91 4.98
N ASP A 51 12.27 -22.79 3.67
CA ASP A 51 13.41 -22.50 2.76
C ASP A 51 13.67 -21.00 2.47
N ALA A 52 12.80 -20.10 2.93
CA ALA A 52 13.06 -18.66 2.97
C ALA A 52 12.79 -18.18 4.39
N THR A 53 13.85 -18.00 5.17
CA THR A 53 13.72 -17.55 6.56
C THR A 53 13.21 -16.11 6.56
N VAL A 54 11.92 -15.99 6.80
CA VAL A 54 11.18 -14.74 6.95
C VAL A 54 11.16 -14.38 8.42
N GLU A 55 11.43 -13.12 8.74
CA GLU A 55 11.26 -12.60 10.10
C GLU A 55 9.76 -12.32 10.31
N GLY A 56 9.17 -12.93 11.34
CA GLY A 56 7.78 -12.65 11.73
C GLY A 56 6.72 -13.68 11.36
N THR A 57 7.09 -14.88 10.90
CA THR A 57 6.15 -16.00 10.82
C THR A 57 6.03 -16.76 12.14
N HIS A 58 5.70 -16.06 13.21
CA HIS A 58 5.02 -16.75 14.31
C HIS A 58 3.64 -17.11 13.77
N GLY A 59 3.34 -18.42 13.73
CA GLY A 59 2.11 -18.95 13.16
C GLY A 59 0.90 -18.16 13.63
N VAL A 60 -0.11 -18.07 12.75
CA VAL A 60 -1.42 -17.44 12.97
C VAL A 60 -1.73 -17.41 14.47
N LEU A 61 -1.66 -16.24 15.10
CA LEU A 61 -2.16 -16.09 16.46
C LEU A 61 -3.59 -16.61 16.43
N SER A 62 -3.86 -17.70 17.15
CA SER A 62 -5.19 -18.29 17.13
C SER A 62 -6.17 -17.29 17.75
N GLY A 63 -7.05 -16.71 16.94
CA GLY A 63 -8.02 -15.70 17.37
C GLY A 63 -8.11 -14.53 16.40
N ASP A 64 -9.11 -13.67 16.59
CA ASP A 64 -9.20 -12.43 15.85
C ASP A 64 -8.08 -11.48 16.32
N PRO A 65 -7.17 -11.00 15.46
CA PRO A 65 -6.08 -10.11 15.89
C PRO A 65 -6.60 -8.80 16.52
N ARG A 66 -7.86 -8.42 16.27
CA ARG A 66 -8.55 -7.29 16.90
C ARG A 66 -8.91 -7.53 18.37
N ASP A 67 -8.91 -8.78 18.82
CA ASP A 67 -9.13 -9.15 20.22
C ASP A 67 -7.85 -9.04 21.08
N SER A 68 -6.72 -8.66 20.47
CA SER A 68 -5.52 -8.30 21.22
C SER A 68 -5.76 -7.01 22.04
N PHE A 69 -5.45 -7.07 23.35
CA PHE A 69 -5.62 -5.93 24.24
C PHE A 69 -4.66 -4.80 23.83
N PRO A 70 -5.10 -3.52 23.92
CA PRO A 70 -4.23 -2.38 23.64
C PRO A 70 -3.03 -2.41 24.60
N LYS A 71 -1.82 -2.39 24.02
CA LYS A 71 -0.59 -2.26 24.80
C LYS A 71 -0.52 -0.84 25.36
N ARG A 72 -0.38 -0.73 26.68
CA ARG A 72 -0.32 0.57 27.36
C ARG A 72 1.04 1.26 27.15
N ASP A 73 2.11 0.47 27.11
CA ASP A 73 3.48 0.95 26.98
C ASP A 73 3.95 0.95 25.51
N TRP A 74 4.97 1.75 25.22
CA TRP A 74 5.60 1.82 23.90
C TRP A 74 6.59 0.64 23.76
N GLU A 75 6.49 -0.13 22.68
CA GLU A 75 7.23 -1.38 22.51
C GLU A 75 8.72 -1.15 22.23
N LEU A 76 9.06 -0.06 21.53
CA LEU A 76 10.44 0.31 21.19
C LEU A 76 11.10 1.20 22.26
N GLY A 77 10.43 1.43 23.40
CA GLY A 77 10.84 2.41 24.40
C GLY A 77 10.18 3.77 24.16
N ASN A 78 10.69 4.84 24.77
CA ASN A 78 10.03 6.15 24.62
C ASN A 78 10.25 6.72 23.19
N PRO A 79 9.19 7.15 22.49
CA PRO A 79 9.33 7.85 21.22
C PRO A 79 10.06 9.18 21.39
N ASP A 80 10.78 9.59 20.36
CA ASP A 80 11.40 10.92 20.30
C ASP A 80 10.35 12.02 20.08
N LEU A 81 9.25 11.68 19.41
CA LEU A 81 8.12 12.57 19.18
C LEU A 81 6.80 11.79 19.27
N ILE A 82 5.88 12.27 20.08
CA ILE A 82 4.51 11.74 20.17
C ILE A 82 3.57 12.73 19.50
N LEU A 83 2.82 12.25 18.52
CA LEU A 83 1.81 13.00 17.79
C LEU A 83 0.42 12.54 18.21
N LYS A 84 -0.53 13.48 18.15
CA LYS A 84 -1.95 13.26 18.47
C LYS A 84 -2.81 13.95 17.44
N LEU A 85 -4.04 13.48 17.27
CA LEU A 85 -5.04 14.20 16.52
C LEU A 85 -5.38 15.53 17.22
N ALA A 86 -5.77 16.54 16.45
CA ALA A 86 -6.21 17.82 17.02
C ALA A 86 -7.47 17.65 17.89
N LYS A 87 -8.35 16.72 17.49
CA LYS A 87 -9.57 16.32 18.21
C LYS A 87 -9.83 14.84 17.96
N PRO A 88 -10.42 14.10 18.92
CA PRO A 88 -10.94 12.77 18.66
C PRO A 88 -11.95 12.76 17.53
N TYR A 89 -12.11 11.60 16.89
CA TYR A 89 -13.13 11.35 15.87
C TYR A 89 -14.19 10.37 16.39
N SER A 90 -15.47 10.77 16.29
CA SER A 90 -16.58 9.90 16.64
C SER A 90 -17.12 9.21 15.38
N ILE A 91 -17.09 7.87 15.37
CA ILE A 91 -17.73 7.06 14.34
C ILE A 91 -19.19 6.78 14.75
N PRO A 92 -20.18 7.06 13.88
CA PRO A 92 -21.57 6.74 14.16
C PRO A 92 -21.81 5.22 14.20
N LYS A 93 -22.87 4.81 14.87
CA LYS A 93 -23.33 3.40 14.88
C LYS A 93 -23.79 2.95 13.48
N GLY A 94 -23.41 1.74 13.10
CA GLY A 94 -23.81 1.05 11.86
C GLY A 94 -23.11 1.60 10.60
N GLY A 95 -23.66 1.25 9.43
CA GLY A 95 -23.21 1.77 8.14
C GLY A 95 -22.27 0.83 7.37
N SER A 96 -21.58 1.39 6.38
CA SER A 96 -20.51 0.72 5.65
C SER A 96 -19.14 1.12 6.20
N ASP A 97 -18.09 0.48 5.71
CA ASP A 97 -16.70 0.90 5.91
C ASP A 97 -16.53 2.43 5.74
N VAL A 98 -15.77 3.05 6.64
CA VAL A 98 -15.46 4.49 6.61
C VAL A 98 -13.96 4.66 6.42
N PHE A 99 -13.59 5.35 5.34
CA PHE A 99 -12.22 5.83 5.15
C PHE A 99 -12.13 7.30 5.58
N ARG A 100 -11.29 7.58 6.58
CA ARG A 100 -11.08 8.91 7.13
C ARG A 100 -9.60 9.24 7.19
N ASN A 101 -9.22 10.43 6.75
CA ASN A 101 -7.85 10.91 6.76
C ASN A 101 -7.72 12.01 7.81
N PHE A 102 -6.82 11.84 8.76
CA PHE A 102 -6.55 12.82 9.80
C PHE A 102 -5.22 13.51 9.52
N VAL A 103 -5.19 14.84 9.58
CA VAL A 103 -3.98 15.61 9.26
C VAL A 103 -3.33 16.12 10.53
N ILE A 104 -2.06 15.78 10.72
CA ILE A 104 -1.21 16.32 11.76
C ILE A 104 -0.21 17.25 11.07
N PRO A 105 -0.46 18.57 11.12
CA PRO A 105 0.28 19.48 10.26
C PRO A 105 1.67 19.82 10.79
N ASN A 106 2.59 20.17 9.88
CA ASN A 106 3.92 20.72 10.19
C ASN A 106 4.67 19.93 11.28
N VAL A 107 4.82 18.62 11.08
CA VAL A 107 5.26 17.69 12.14
C VAL A 107 6.62 18.04 12.73
N THR A 108 7.56 18.48 11.89
CA THR A 108 8.91 18.89 12.31
C THR A 108 9.40 20.12 11.54
N PRO A 109 10.17 21.04 12.16
CA PRO A 109 10.67 22.25 11.50
C PRO A 109 11.90 22.01 10.60
N SER A 110 12.49 20.82 10.66
CA SER A 110 13.66 20.40 9.89
C SER A 110 13.50 18.94 9.51
N ASP A 111 14.13 18.52 8.42
CA ASP A 111 14.14 17.11 8.00
C ASP A 111 14.53 16.20 9.16
N ARG A 112 13.76 15.14 9.36
CA ARG A 112 14.08 14.04 10.28
C ARG A 112 14.06 12.72 9.52
N TYR A 113 14.76 11.73 10.05
CA TYR A 113 14.82 10.39 9.47
C TYR A 113 14.18 9.44 10.46
N VAL A 114 13.07 8.82 10.09
CA VAL A 114 12.27 8.00 10.99
C VAL A 114 12.66 6.53 10.82
N SER A 115 13.19 5.93 11.88
CA SER A 115 13.54 4.51 11.96
C SER A 115 12.41 3.67 12.53
N GLY A 116 11.44 4.27 13.22
CA GLY A 116 10.30 3.55 13.78
C GLY A 116 9.05 4.39 13.85
N LEU A 117 7.90 3.74 13.69
CA LEU A 117 6.59 4.32 13.93
C LEU A 117 5.77 3.33 14.76
N GLU A 118 5.26 3.79 15.90
CA GLU A 118 4.30 3.07 16.71
C GLU A 118 2.95 3.77 16.69
N PHE A 119 1.88 3.00 16.43
CA PHE A 119 0.51 3.48 16.44
C PHE A 119 -0.22 2.87 17.63
N LYS A 120 -0.58 3.73 18.59
CA LYS A 120 -1.37 3.35 19.75
C LYS A 120 -2.80 3.80 19.57
N LEU A 121 -3.72 2.89 19.85
CA LEU A 121 -5.15 3.14 19.76
C LEU A 121 -5.86 2.43 20.89
N ASP A 122 -6.73 3.13 21.60
CA ASP A 122 -7.45 2.54 22.74
C ASP A 122 -8.50 1.51 22.31
N ASN A 123 -9.08 1.67 21.10
CA ASN A 123 -10.13 0.80 20.58
C ASN A 123 -9.76 0.18 19.23
N HIS A 124 -8.97 -0.90 19.26
CA HIS A 124 -8.55 -1.67 18.09
C HIS A 124 -9.72 -2.26 17.26
N LYS A 125 -10.90 -2.42 17.86
CA LYS A 125 -12.05 -3.05 17.17
C LYS A 125 -12.63 -2.17 16.06
N LEU A 126 -12.39 -0.85 16.12
CA LEU A 126 -12.93 0.09 15.13
C LEU A 126 -12.05 0.21 13.89
N VAL A 127 -10.74 -0.02 14.01
CA VAL A 127 -9.76 0.21 12.94
C VAL A 127 -9.35 -1.11 12.32
N HIS A 128 -9.64 -1.29 11.03
CA HIS A 128 -9.16 -2.44 10.27
C HIS A 128 -7.69 -2.27 9.86
N HIS A 129 -7.31 -1.08 9.40
CA HIS A 129 -5.91 -0.71 9.18
C HIS A 129 -5.72 0.80 9.25
N ALA A 130 -4.47 1.23 9.45
CA ALA A 130 -4.02 2.60 9.29
C ALA A 130 -2.90 2.68 8.26
N GLU A 131 -2.92 3.71 7.41
CA GLU A 131 -1.81 4.08 6.56
C GLU A 131 -1.28 5.46 6.97
N PHE A 132 0.05 5.62 6.90
CA PHE A 132 0.72 6.86 7.24
C PHE A 132 1.38 7.42 6.00
N ARG A 133 0.96 8.63 5.64
CA ARG A 133 1.38 9.31 4.42
C ARG A 133 1.96 10.69 4.76
N ILE A 134 2.86 11.15 3.92
CA ILE A 134 3.49 12.47 3.99
C ILE A 134 2.83 13.35 2.95
N ASP A 135 2.42 14.56 3.33
CA ASP A 135 2.04 15.63 2.40
C ASP A 135 2.98 16.81 2.57
N GLU A 136 3.76 17.14 1.54
CA GLU A 136 4.64 18.33 1.51
C GLU A 136 3.89 19.59 1.00
N THR A 137 2.58 19.48 0.76
CA THR A 137 1.69 20.56 0.32
C THR A 137 0.68 20.90 1.40
N GLU A 138 -0.09 21.97 1.21
CA GLU A 138 -1.18 22.36 2.12
C GLU A 138 -2.52 21.65 1.80
N VAL A 139 -2.57 20.77 0.79
CA VAL A 139 -3.85 20.28 0.25
C VAL A 139 -4.59 19.39 1.25
N SER A 140 -3.90 18.45 1.91
CA SER A 140 -4.54 17.64 2.94
C SER A 140 -5.05 18.49 4.10
N TRP A 141 -4.24 19.44 4.60
CA TRP A 141 -4.67 20.35 5.65
C TRP A 141 -5.90 21.19 5.25
N GLN A 142 -5.92 21.76 4.04
CA GLN A 142 -7.07 22.53 3.55
C GLN A 142 -8.35 21.69 3.46
N ARG A 143 -8.22 20.39 3.14
CA ARG A 143 -9.38 19.47 3.11
C ARG A 143 -9.89 19.14 4.50
N ASP A 144 -8.99 18.95 5.47
CA ASP A 144 -9.36 18.74 6.88
C ASP A 144 -10.04 19.98 7.46
N ASP A 145 -9.45 21.18 7.27
CA ASP A 145 -10.01 22.45 7.76
C ASP A 145 -11.39 22.78 7.15
N ALA A 146 -11.64 22.37 5.91
CA ALA A 146 -12.92 22.54 5.24
C ALA A 146 -14.01 21.55 5.68
N ASP A 147 -13.64 20.42 6.31
CA ASP A 147 -14.58 19.39 6.76
C ASP A 147 -15.12 19.76 8.16
N PRO A 148 -16.44 19.70 8.38
CA PRO A 148 -17.04 20.08 9.66
C PRO A 148 -16.71 19.13 10.81
N VAL A 149 -16.19 17.93 10.53
CA VAL A 149 -15.75 16.96 11.54
C VAL A 149 -14.26 16.63 11.35
N THR A 150 -13.57 16.13 12.38
CA THR A 150 -12.10 15.91 12.35
C THR A 150 -11.69 15.03 11.16
N GLY A 151 -10.69 15.46 10.39
CA GLY A 151 -10.20 14.77 9.21
C GLY A 151 -11.02 15.07 7.96
N TYR A 152 -10.76 14.37 6.86
CA TYR A 152 -11.63 14.40 5.67
C TYR A 152 -11.92 13.00 5.15
N ALA A 153 -13.09 12.83 4.53
CA ALA A 153 -13.57 11.54 4.04
C ALA A 153 -12.89 11.08 2.74
N GLY A 154 -12.86 9.77 2.55
CA GLY A 154 -12.50 9.10 1.30
C GLY A 154 -11.09 8.53 1.30
N MET A 155 -10.80 7.73 0.27
CA MET A 155 -9.50 7.05 0.13
C MET A 155 -8.49 7.89 -0.65
N SER A 156 -8.97 8.86 -1.44
CA SER A 156 -8.13 9.65 -2.34
C SER A 156 -7.33 10.68 -1.55
N ASN A 157 -6.02 10.57 -1.68
CA ASN A 157 -5.03 11.51 -1.20
C ASN A 157 -4.17 11.94 -2.39
N ASP A 158 -4.63 12.97 -3.09
CA ASP A 158 -4.02 13.42 -4.34
C ASP A 158 -2.65 14.08 -4.13
N THR A 159 -2.25 14.32 -2.89
CA THR A 159 -0.96 14.95 -2.55
C THR A 159 -0.19 14.15 -1.52
N ALA A 160 -0.88 13.45 -0.62
CA ALA A 160 -0.24 12.64 0.40
C ALA A 160 0.21 11.27 -0.12
N HIS A 161 1.47 10.94 0.09
CA HIS A 161 2.11 9.72 -0.38
C HIS A 161 2.79 8.93 0.73
N HIS A 162 2.97 7.62 0.52
CA HIS A 162 3.84 6.84 1.40
C HIS A 162 5.29 7.36 1.33
N PRO A 163 6.08 7.25 2.41
CA PRO A 163 7.50 7.51 2.35
C PRO A 163 8.17 6.62 1.30
N ASP A 164 9.09 7.19 0.52
CA ASP A 164 9.70 6.53 -0.64
C ASP A 164 10.26 5.16 -0.29
N GLY A 165 9.68 4.09 -0.86
CA GLY A 165 10.18 2.74 -0.66
C GLY A 165 9.75 2.05 0.63
N HIS A 166 8.83 2.63 1.42
CA HIS A 166 8.43 2.05 2.70
C HIS A 166 6.93 1.80 2.82
N PHE A 167 6.59 0.65 3.41
CA PHE A 167 5.24 0.33 3.85
C PHE A 167 5.01 0.88 5.26
N ILE A 168 4.54 2.12 5.37
CA ILE A 168 4.17 2.67 6.68
C ILE A 168 2.68 2.46 6.90
N ASN A 169 2.35 1.28 7.43
CA ASN A 169 1.00 0.90 7.79
C ASN A 169 0.96 0.23 9.17
N TRP A 170 -0.24 0.17 9.72
CA TRP A 170 -0.60 -0.59 10.90
C TRP A 170 -1.81 -1.46 10.59
N VAL A 171 -1.77 -2.71 11.04
CA VAL A 171 -2.92 -3.61 11.09
C VAL A 171 -2.98 -4.23 12.49
N PRO A 172 -4.16 -4.63 12.99
CA PRO A 172 -4.28 -5.34 14.26
C PRO A 172 -3.33 -6.54 14.32
N GLY A 173 -2.56 -6.66 15.40
CA GLY A 173 -1.61 -7.75 15.59
C GLY A 173 -0.26 -7.61 14.89
N LYS A 174 -0.05 -6.59 14.02
CA LYS A 174 1.25 -6.34 13.39
C LYS A 174 2.30 -6.05 14.47
N LEU A 175 3.43 -6.74 14.38
CA LEU A 175 4.59 -6.44 15.23
C LEU A 175 5.17 -5.08 14.88
N VAL A 176 5.54 -4.32 15.90
CA VAL A 176 6.25 -3.06 15.70
C VAL A 176 7.62 -3.33 15.11
N SER A 177 7.94 -2.66 14.01
CA SER A 177 9.25 -2.74 13.37
C SER A 177 10.07 -1.50 13.67
N HIS A 178 11.27 -1.70 14.20
CA HIS A 178 12.30 -0.67 14.26
C HIS A 178 13.33 -0.96 13.16
N LEU A 179 13.31 -0.12 12.13
CA LEU A 179 14.22 -0.23 11.01
C LEU A 179 15.65 0.10 11.46
N PRO A 180 16.67 -0.58 10.90
CA PRO A 180 18.03 -0.08 10.96
C PRO A 180 18.09 1.37 10.48
N GLY A 181 18.91 2.21 11.12
CA GLY A 181 18.98 3.64 10.78
C GLY A 181 19.33 3.93 9.31
N GLU A 182 20.08 3.03 8.67
CA GLU A 182 20.40 3.08 7.24
C GLU A 182 19.17 2.96 6.32
N LEU A 183 18.06 2.41 6.82
CA LEU A 183 16.76 2.28 6.16
C LEU A 183 15.71 3.24 6.73
N ALA A 184 16.10 4.24 7.53
CA ALA A 184 15.16 5.23 8.01
C ALA A 184 14.55 6.01 6.83
N TRP A 185 13.27 6.36 6.91
CA TRP A 185 12.63 7.16 5.86
C TRP A 185 12.65 8.64 6.21
N ARG A 186 12.75 9.49 5.19
CA ARG A 186 12.78 10.94 5.38
C ARG A 186 11.38 11.46 5.68
N LEU A 187 11.23 12.16 6.80
CA LEU A 187 10.14 13.08 7.11
C LEU A 187 10.60 14.51 6.77
N PRO A 188 10.12 15.11 5.67
CA PRO A 188 10.53 16.45 5.25
C PRO A 188 10.12 17.53 6.27
N ALA A 189 10.95 18.57 6.37
CA ALA A 189 10.63 19.76 7.15
C ALA A 189 9.28 20.36 6.72
N GLY A 190 8.41 20.67 7.69
CA GLY A 190 7.11 21.29 7.45
C GLY A 190 6.06 20.38 6.82
N ALA A 191 6.38 19.11 6.54
CA ALA A 191 5.41 18.19 5.99
C ALA A 191 4.33 17.83 7.02
N ASP A 192 3.13 17.57 6.51
CA ASP A 192 2.03 17.02 7.27
C ASP A 192 2.13 15.50 7.32
N LEU A 193 1.76 14.90 8.45
CA LEU A 193 1.50 13.47 8.54
C LEU A 193 0.00 13.25 8.37
N VAL A 194 -0.37 12.54 7.30
CA VAL A 194 -1.75 12.16 7.00
C VAL A 194 -1.97 10.72 7.42
N VAL A 195 -2.80 10.51 8.43
CA VAL A 195 -3.17 9.19 8.96
C VAL A 195 -4.49 8.78 8.33
N GLN A 196 -4.48 7.87 7.36
CA GLN A 196 -5.69 7.31 6.79
C GLN A 196 -6.11 6.09 7.60
N LEU A 197 -7.29 6.13 8.19
CA LEU A 197 -7.90 4.98 8.86
C LEU A 197 -8.99 4.37 7.99
N HIS A 198 -8.92 3.05 7.82
CA HIS A 198 -10.04 2.25 7.37
C HIS A 198 -10.78 1.73 8.59
N LEU A 199 -11.96 2.28 8.84
CA LEU A 199 -12.81 1.96 9.97
C LEU A 199 -13.92 0.98 9.55
N MET A 200 -14.12 -0.07 10.33
CA MET A 200 -15.20 -1.02 10.10
C MET A 200 -16.52 -0.53 10.72
N PRO A 201 -17.67 -0.98 10.19
CA PRO A 201 -18.96 -0.80 10.83
C PRO A 201 -18.94 -1.30 12.29
N THR A 202 -19.65 -0.59 13.16
CA THR A 202 -19.72 -0.90 14.59
C THR A 202 -21.17 -0.84 15.10
N ASP A 203 -21.54 -1.78 15.98
CA ASP A 203 -22.88 -1.86 16.58
C ASP A 203 -23.14 -0.79 17.65
N SER A 204 -22.13 0.00 18.00
CA SER A 204 -22.20 1.14 18.91
C SER A 204 -21.39 2.31 18.37
N GLU A 205 -21.70 3.52 18.83
CA GLU A 205 -20.82 4.67 18.61
C GLU A 205 -19.42 4.35 19.13
N GLY A 206 -18.42 4.78 18.39
CA GLY A 206 -17.01 4.59 18.71
C GLY A 206 -16.26 5.92 18.72
N VAL A 207 -15.21 6.00 19.53
CA VAL A 207 -14.28 7.14 19.51
C VAL A 207 -12.91 6.63 19.10
N VAL A 208 -12.28 7.37 18.19
CA VAL A 208 -10.93 7.14 17.70
C VAL A 208 -10.07 8.34 18.09
N ASP A 209 -9.08 8.10 18.94
CA ASP A 209 -8.12 9.10 19.42
C ASP A 209 -6.73 8.47 19.58
N PRO A 210 -6.01 8.21 18.47
CA PRO A 210 -4.73 7.53 18.52
C PRO A 210 -3.58 8.43 18.97
N GLU A 211 -2.54 7.81 19.52
CA GLU A 211 -1.21 8.40 19.69
C GLU A 211 -0.23 7.76 18.68
N ILE A 212 0.59 8.57 18.04
CA ILE A 212 1.61 8.11 17.08
C ILE A 212 3.00 8.46 17.62
N GLY A 213 3.80 7.44 17.94
CA GLY A 213 5.18 7.59 18.35
C GLY A 213 6.12 7.50 17.15
N LEU A 214 6.97 8.51 16.96
CA LEU A 214 8.05 8.51 15.97
C LEU A 214 9.40 8.34 16.66
N TYR A 215 10.24 7.48 16.08
CA TYR A 215 11.62 7.22 16.51
C TYR A 215 12.56 7.65 15.39
N PHE A 216 13.55 8.46 15.72
CA PHE A 216 14.43 9.06 14.73
C PHE A 216 15.82 8.41 14.71
N ALA A 217 16.35 8.23 13.50
CA ALA A 217 17.76 7.94 13.28
C ALA A 217 18.60 9.21 13.40
N ASP A 218 19.86 9.05 13.82
CA ASP A 218 20.82 10.14 14.00
C ASP A 218 21.36 10.70 12.68
N ALA A 219 21.27 9.93 11.60
CA ALA A 219 21.83 10.26 10.29
C ALA A 219 20.83 10.01 9.14
N PRO A 220 21.02 10.66 7.98
CA PRO A 220 20.26 10.34 6.77
C PRO A 220 20.43 8.87 6.37
N PRO A 221 19.41 8.25 5.74
CA PRO A 221 19.51 6.87 5.29
C PRO A 221 20.57 6.69 4.22
N GLU A 222 21.31 5.60 4.32
CA GLU A 222 22.27 5.17 3.31
C GLU A 222 21.60 4.29 2.25
N LEU A 223 20.56 3.56 2.64
CA LEU A 223 19.80 2.65 1.80
C LEU A 223 18.45 3.27 1.43
N LYS A 224 18.10 3.21 0.15
CA LYS A 224 16.87 3.80 -0.39
C LYS A 224 16.06 2.73 -1.10
N PRO A 225 15.16 2.04 -0.37
CA PRO A 225 14.34 1.00 -0.97
C PRO A 225 13.39 1.58 -2.02
N ARG A 226 12.90 0.70 -2.88
CA ARG A 226 11.95 0.98 -3.95
C ARG A 226 10.81 -0.02 -3.92
N MET A 227 9.68 0.39 -4.46
CA MET A 227 8.47 -0.42 -4.50
C MET A 227 8.25 -0.98 -5.90
N LEU A 228 8.22 -2.30 -5.97
CA LEU A 228 7.75 -3.02 -7.15
C LEU A 228 6.32 -3.50 -6.90
N TRP A 229 5.45 -3.30 -7.88
CA TRP A 229 4.07 -3.78 -7.84
C TRP A 229 3.81 -4.82 -8.92
N LEU A 230 3.11 -5.89 -8.54
CA LEU A 230 2.51 -6.87 -9.44
C LEU A 230 1.05 -7.08 -9.05
N GLY A 231 0.19 -7.39 -10.01
CA GLY A 231 -1.21 -7.62 -9.69
C GLY A 231 -2.16 -7.37 -10.84
N SER A 232 -3.44 -7.18 -10.48
CA SER A 232 -4.48 -6.89 -11.46
C SER A 232 -5.48 -5.88 -10.91
N ARG A 233 -5.87 -4.96 -11.80
CA ARG A 233 -7.03 -4.08 -11.60
C ARG A 233 -8.28 -4.63 -12.30
N LEU A 234 -8.16 -5.71 -13.07
CA LEU A 234 -9.27 -6.36 -13.76
C LEU A 234 -9.66 -7.66 -13.02
N LEU A 235 -10.70 -7.56 -12.19
CA LEU A 235 -11.23 -8.66 -11.38
C LEU A 235 -12.74 -8.88 -11.63
N PRO A 236 -13.17 -9.41 -12.78
CA PRO A 236 -14.59 -9.63 -13.07
C PRO A 236 -15.10 -10.96 -12.47
N ILE A 237 -15.12 -11.08 -11.14
CA ILE A 237 -15.44 -12.32 -10.42
C ILE A 237 -16.96 -12.47 -10.34
N ARG A 238 -17.54 -13.51 -10.95
CA ARG A 238 -19.00 -13.67 -11.00
C ARG A 238 -19.57 -14.20 -9.70
N ALA A 239 -20.83 -13.87 -9.41
CA ALA A 239 -21.59 -14.49 -8.34
C ALA A 239 -21.59 -16.03 -8.48
N GLY A 240 -21.23 -16.75 -7.42
CA GLY A 240 -21.19 -18.21 -7.41
C GLY A 240 -19.93 -18.83 -8.03
N GLU A 241 -18.99 -18.02 -8.53
CA GLU A 241 -17.74 -18.50 -9.12
C GLU A 241 -16.80 -19.05 -8.04
N ALA A 242 -16.79 -20.36 -7.88
CA ALA A 242 -16.01 -21.04 -6.83
C ALA A 242 -14.49 -21.04 -7.07
N ARG A 243 -14.06 -20.72 -8.30
CA ARG A 243 -12.65 -20.70 -8.69
C ARG A 243 -12.42 -19.61 -9.74
N PHE A 244 -11.87 -18.50 -9.29
CA PHE A 244 -11.35 -17.44 -10.16
C PHE A 244 -9.89 -17.20 -9.81
N SER A 245 -9.01 -17.17 -10.81
CA SER A 245 -7.58 -16.95 -10.60
C SER A 245 -7.10 -15.81 -11.50
N VAL A 246 -6.25 -14.94 -10.96
CA VAL A 246 -5.55 -13.92 -11.74
C VAL A 246 -4.05 -14.05 -11.54
N ARG A 247 -3.31 -13.82 -12.61
CA ARG A 247 -1.84 -13.89 -12.63
C ARG A 247 -1.26 -12.63 -13.21
N ASP A 248 -0.08 -12.28 -12.74
CA ASP A 248 0.72 -11.22 -13.33
C ASP A 248 2.20 -11.58 -13.29
N SER A 249 3.01 -10.91 -14.11
CA SER A 249 4.45 -11.12 -14.14
C SER A 249 5.20 -9.84 -14.44
N PHE A 250 6.37 -9.70 -13.81
CA PHE A 250 7.27 -8.57 -14.00
C PHE A 250 8.71 -9.03 -14.21
N LYS A 251 9.34 -8.59 -15.30
CA LYS A 251 10.74 -8.91 -15.60
C LYS A 251 11.67 -7.82 -15.08
N LEU A 252 12.60 -8.19 -14.20
CA LEU A 252 13.51 -7.24 -13.58
C LEU A 252 14.47 -6.58 -14.60
N PRO A 253 14.54 -5.23 -14.64
CA PRO A 253 15.45 -4.50 -15.53
C PRO A 253 16.88 -4.37 -14.99
N ILE A 254 17.10 -4.70 -13.71
CA ILE A 254 18.36 -4.62 -12.98
C ILE A 254 18.46 -5.76 -11.95
N ASP A 255 19.64 -5.93 -11.37
CA ASP A 255 19.80 -6.73 -10.17
C ASP A 255 19.16 -6.01 -8.98
N VAL A 256 18.49 -6.74 -8.09
CA VAL A 256 17.91 -6.18 -6.86
C VAL A 256 18.13 -7.11 -5.67
N GLU A 257 18.02 -6.56 -4.47
CA GLU A 257 17.85 -7.34 -3.23
C GLU A 257 16.43 -7.13 -2.70
N VAL A 258 15.68 -8.21 -2.52
CA VAL A 258 14.32 -8.16 -1.98
C VAL A 258 14.37 -8.12 -0.46
N LEU A 259 13.78 -7.07 0.13
CA LEU A 259 13.73 -6.87 1.58
C LEU A 259 12.46 -7.42 2.19
N SER A 260 11.31 -7.18 1.55
CA SER A 260 10.01 -7.60 2.06
C SER A 260 8.98 -7.72 0.96
N VAL A 261 7.88 -8.40 1.27
CA VAL A 261 6.69 -8.54 0.42
C VAL A 261 5.44 -8.18 1.22
N LEU A 262 4.47 -7.58 0.55
CA LEU A 262 3.14 -7.28 1.08
C LEU A 262 2.09 -7.73 0.05
N PRO A 263 1.55 -8.95 0.19
CA PRO A 263 0.34 -9.36 -0.52
C PRO A 263 -0.89 -8.66 0.08
N HIS A 264 -1.86 -8.30 -0.77
CA HIS A 264 -3.10 -7.67 -0.37
C HIS A 264 -4.27 -8.09 -1.27
N CYS A 265 -5.29 -8.69 -0.64
CA CYS A 265 -6.59 -9.03 -1.20
C CYS A 265 -7.67 -9.02 -0.09
N HIS A 266 -8.95 -9.07 -0.44
CA HIS A 266 -10.07 -8.95 0.49
C HIS A 266 -10.64 -10.32 0.91
N PHE A 267 -11.95 -10.36 1.22
CA PHE A 267 -12.59 -11.46 1.94
C PHE A 267 -12.73 -12.77 1.15
N ILE A 268 -12.91 -12.70 -0.17
CA ILE A 268 -13.13 -13.91 -1.00
C ILE A 268 -11.84 -14.48 -1.56
N CYS A 269 -10.71 -13.80 -1.35
CA CYS A 269 -9.38 -14.33 -1.63
C CYS A 269 -9.09 -15.57 -0.77
N LYS A 270 -8.53 -16.59 -1.40
CA LYS A 270 -8.24 -17.91 -0.81
C LYS A 270 -6.75 -18.15 -0.65
N LYS A 271 -5.99 -17.81 -1.68
CA LYS A 271 -4.55 -18.09 -1.76
C LYS A 271 -3.85 -16.96 -2.50
N VAL A 272 -2.61 -16.70 -2.08
CA VAL A 272 -1.66 -15.84 -2.79
C VAL A 272 -0.32 -16.57 -2.89
N GLU A 273 0.22 -16.66 -4.10
CA GLU A 273 1.54 -17.23 -4.34
C GLU A 273 2.37 -16.28 -5.21
N GLY A 274 3.58 -15.96 -4.75
CA GLY A 274 4.55 -15.12 -5.46
C GLY A 274 5.88 -15.85 -5.56
N TRP A 275 6.47 -15.91 -6.75
CA TRP A 275 7.74 -16.60 -6.99
C TRP A 275 8.56 -15.92 -8.08
N ALA A 276 9.86 -16.18 -8.09
CA ALA A 276 10.81 -15.68 -9.06
C ALA A 276 11.38 -16.83 -9.89
N ILE A 277 11.40 -16.68 -11.21
CA ILE A 277 12.12 -17.56 -12.15
C ILE A 277 13.38 -16.83 -12.59
N LEU A 278 14.54 -17.35 -12.19
CA LEU A 278 15.85 -16.75 -12.45
C LEU A 278 16.28 -16.97 -13.91
N PRO A 279 17.27 -16.22 -14.42
CA PRO A 279 17.78 -16.37 -15.78
C PRO A 279 18.31 -17.78 -16.11
N ASP A 280 18.73 -18.54 -15.10
CA ASP A 280 19.17 -19.93 -15.23
C ASP A 280 18.02 -20.95 -15.21
N GLY A 281 16.78 -20.49 -15.00
CA GLY A 281 15.58 -21.30 -14.91
C GLY A 281 15.26 -21.82 -13.49
N SER A 282 16.10 -21.54 -12.49
CA SER A 282 15.79 -21.88 -11.10
C SER A 282 14.63 -21.04 -10.56
N GLN A 283 13.86 -21.61 -9.62
CA GLN A 283 12.69 -20.96 -9.03
C GLN A 283 12.94 -20.68 -7.55
N LEU A 284 12.60 -19.47 -7.11
CA LEU A 284 12.63 -19.05 -5.71
C LEU A 284 11.24 -18.62 -5.25
N SER A 285 10.81 -19.08 -4.08
CA SER A 285 9.54 -18.63 -3.47
C SER A 285 9.73 -17.27 -2.82
N LEU A 286 8.83 -16.32 -3.09
CA LEU A 286 8.79 -15.00 -2.44
C LEU A 286 7.68 -14.93 -1.38
N ALA A 287 6.51 -15.50 -1.68
CA ALA A 287 5.39 -15.62 -0.76
C ALA A 287 4.56 -16.84 -1.11
N LYS A 288 4.10 -17.57 -0.09
CA LYS A 288 3.21 -18.73 -0.28
C LYS A 288 2.18 -18.78 0.84
N ILE A 289 0.99 -18.27 0.55
CA ILE A 289 -0.14 -18.18 1.49
C ILE A 289 -1.24 -19.11 0.97
N GLU A 290 -1.35 -20.29 1.57
CA GLU A 290 -2.34 -21.31 1.15
C GLU A 290 -3.75 -21.03 1.70
N GLU A 291 -3.83 -20.29 2.81
CA GLU A 291 -5.09 -19.87 3.42
C GLU A 291 -5.01 -18.38 3.76
N TRP A 292 -5.36 -17.54 2.79
CA TRP A 292 -5.42 -16.09 2.97
C TRP A 292 -6.35 -15.73 4.13
N ASP A 293 -5.95 -14.82 5.00
CA ASP A 293 -6.82 -14.24 6.02
C ASP A 293 -6.83 -12.72 5.85
N PHE A 294 -8.02 -12.16 5.59
CA PHE A 294 -8.23 -10.72 5.44
C PHE A 294 -7.74 -9.93 6.65
N TYR A 295 -7.71 -10.51 7.84
CA TYR A 295 -7.22 -9.83 9.04
C TYR A 295 -5.70 -9.93 9.21
N SER A 296 -5.01 -10.70 8.37
CA SER A 296 -3.57 -10.96 8.44
C SER A 296 -2.82 -10.31 7.26
N GLN A 297 -2.93 -8.99 7.12
CA GLN A 297 -2.36 -8.21 6.01
C GLN A 297 -1.04 -7.52 6.36
N GLN A 298 -0.14 -8.22 7.04
CA GLN A 298 1.13 -7.64 7.45
C GLN A 298 2.21 -7.78 6.37
N GLU A 299 3.05 -6.76 6.28
CA GLU A 299 4.32 -6.84 5.55
C GLU A 299 5.17 -7.96 6.13
N THR A 300 5.76 -8.75 5.24
CA THR A 300 6.59 -9.88 5.60
C THR A 300 8.03 -9.62 5.16
N ARG A 301 8.96 -9.51 6.12
CA ARG A 301 10.37 -9.15 5.88
C ARG A 301 11.26 -10.39 5.82
N PHE A 302 12.19 -10.43 4.88
CA PHE A 302 13.19 -11.51 4.82
C PHE A 302 14.27 -11.27 5.87
N ILE A 303 14.67 -12.33 6.61
CA ILE A 303 15.78 -12.24 7.57
C ILE A 303 17.08 -11.85 6.86
N GLN A 304 17.28 -12.42 5.66
CA GLN A 304 18.36 -12.05 4.76
C GLN A 304 17.76 -11.58 3.44
N PRO A 305 18.13 -10.37 2.95
CA PRO A 305 17.66 -9.91 1.65
C PRO A 305 17.90 -10.93 0.53
N LEU A 306 16.87 -11.21 -0.26
CA LEU A 306 16.97 -12.18 -1.34
C LEU A 306 17.47 -11.51 -2.62
N ARG A 307 18.66 -11.90 -3.09
CA ARG A 307 19.22 -11.34 -4.32
C ARG A 307 18.54 -11.94 -5.56
N LEU A 308 17.98 -11.08 -6.39
CA LEU A 308 17.40 -11.44 -7.69
C LEU A 308 18.21 -10.77 -8.82
N PRO A 309 18.83 -11.54 -9.72
CA PRO A 309 19.57 -10.95 -10.84
C PRO A 309 18.62 -10.34 -11.89
N ARG A 310 19.12 -9.37 -12.64
CA ARG A 310 18.46 -8.81 -13.82
C ARG A 310 17.97 -9.91 -14.74
N GLY A 311 16.78 -9.71 -15.30
CA GLY A 311 16.16 -10.67 -16.21
C GLY A 311 15.38 -11.77 -15.50
N THR A 312 15.46 -11.87 -14.17
CA THR A 312 14.52 -12.66 -13.37
C THR A 312 13.09 -12.24 -13.69
N ASN A 313 12.21 -13.22 -13.89
CA ASN A 313 10.79 -13.00 -14.05
C ASN A 313 10.10 -13.29 -12.71
N ILE A 314 9.53 -12.26 -12.10
CA ILE A 314 8.71 -12.39 -10.89
C ILE A 314 7.28 -12.67 -11.35
N LEU A 315 6.60 -13.62 -10.72
CA LEU A 315 5.23 -14.01 -10.99
C LEU A 315 4.42 -13.96 -9.71
N VAL A 316 3.14 -13.64 -9.85
CA VAL A 316 2.16 -13.72 -8.77
C VAL A 316 0.88 -14.35 -9.26
N GLU A 317 0.21 -15.09 -8.37
CA GLU A 317 -1.10 -15.68 -8.56
C GLU A 317 -1.98 -15.41 -7.33
N PHE A 318 -3.21 -14.96 -7.59
CA PHE A 318 -4.26 -14.81 -6.58
C PHE A 318 -5.44 -15.71 -6.97
N ASP A 319 -5.93 -16.48 -6.00
CA ASP A 319 -7.10 -17.34 -6.15
C ASP A 319 -8.26 -16.84 -5.29
N TYR A 320 -9.47 -16.84 -5.84
CA TYR A 320 -10.69 -16.36 -5.21
C TYR A 320 -11.83 -17.39 -5.30
N ASP A 321 -12.70 -17.38 -4.29
CA ASP A 321 -13.90 -18.20 -4.19
C ASP A 321 -15.12 -17.32 -3.84
N ASN A 322 -15.91 -16.97 -4.85
CA ASN A 322 -17.16 -16.20 -4.70
C ASN A 322 -18.39 -17.11 -4.64
N SER A 323 -18.25 -18.36 -4.18
CA SER A 323 -19.36 -19.30 -4.00
C SER A 323 -20.09 -19.12 -2.68
N THR A 324 -21.25 -19.79 -2.54
CA THR A 324 -22.00 -19.89 -1.28
C THR A 324 -21.28 -20.71 -0.21
N GLU A 325 -20.32 -21.55 -0.61
CA GLU A 325 -19.56 -22.40 0.32
C GLU A 325 -18.42 -21.63 1.00
N ASN A 326 -17.98 -20.51 0.43
CA ASN A 326 -17.02 -19.64 1.07
C ASN A 326 -17.67 -18.87 2.23
N LYS A 327 -17.49 -19.37 3.45
CA LYS A 327 -18.00 -18.73 4.68
C LYS A 327 -17.46 -17.33 4.93
N ARG A 328 -16.35 -16.94 4.27
CA ARG A 328 -15.79 -15.58 4.36
C ARG A 328 -16.42 -14.62 3.37
N ASN A 329 -17.25 -15.10 2.43
CA ASN A 329 -17.93 -14.22 1.48
C ASN A 329 -18.83 -13.23 2.26
N PRO A 330 -18.60 -11.91 2.13
CA PRO A 330 -19.39 -10.93 2.85
C PRO A 330 -20.82 -10.79 2.29
N ASN A 331 -21.11 -11.43 1.15
CA ASN A 331 -22.40 -11.36 0.47
C ASN A 331 -23.14 -12.70 0.57
N SER A 332 -24.40 -12.66 1.02
CA SER A 332 -25.30 -13.80 1.03
C SER A 332 -26.70 -13.37 0.55
N PRO A 333 -27.14 -13.76 -0.66
CA PRO A 333 -26.42 -14.59 -1.64
C PRO A 333 -25.19 -13.89 -2.26
N PRO A 334 -24.24 -14.62 -2.87
CA PRO A 334 -23.13 -14.03 -3.61
C PRO A 334 -23.59 -13.07 -4.71
N VAL A 335 -22.78 -12.04 -4.95
CA VAL A 335 -22.99 -11.04 -6.01
C VAL A 335 -21.73 -10.95 -6.88
N ASP A 336 -21.85 -10.33 -8.06
CA ASP A 336 -20.68 -10.05 -8.89
C ASP A 336 -19.72 -9.10 -8.14
N ILE A 337 -18.46 -9.50 -8.05
CA ILE A 337 -17.39 -8.75 -7.39
C ILE A 337 -16.47 -8.17 -8.46
N LYS A 338 -16.04 -6.92 -8.21
CA LYS A 338 -15.11 -6.18 -9.07
C LYS A 338 -13.91 -5.70 -8.26
N PHE A 339 -12.88 -5.23 -8.97
CA PHE A 339 -11.79 -4.51 -8.34
C PHE A 339 -12.34 -3.28 -7.60
N GLY A 340 -11.91 -3.10 -6.35
CA GLY A 340 -12.24 -1.91 -5.60
C GLY A 340 -11.74 -1.96 -4.15
N PRO A 341 -11.89 -0.85 -3.43
CA PRO A 341 -11.26 -0.68 -2.13
C PRO A 341 -12.15 -0.96 -0.91
N LEU A 342 -13.44 -1.22 -1.11
CA LEU A 342 -14.32 -1.68 -0.04
C LEU A 342 -14.04 -3.16 0.22
N SER A 343 -14.19 -3.58 1.47
CA SER A 343 -14.04 -4.98 1.86
C SER A 343 -15.02 -5.92 1.11
N SER A 344 -16.13 -5.40 0.62
CA SER A 344 -17.13 -6.12 -0.20
C SER A 344 -16.76 -6.28 -1.68
N ASN A 345 -15.73 -5.59 -2.16
CA ASN A 345 -15.08 -5.83 -3.46
C ASN A 345 -13.73 -6.53 -3.24
N GLU A 346 -12.92 -6.69 -4.28
CA GLU A 346 -11.63 -7.37 -4.19
C GLU A 346 -10.45 -6.55 -4.70
N MET A 347 -9.25 -6.95 -4.27
CA MET A 347 -7.97 -6.45 -4.75
C MET A 347 -7.02 -7.61 -5.08
N ALA A 348 -6.07 -7.34 -5.96
CA ALA A 348 -4.98 -8.24 -6.34
C ALA A 348 -3.70 -7.41 -6.38
N ASP A 349 -3.18 -7.03 -5.22
CA ASP A 349 -1.98 -6.20 -5.09
C ASP A 349 -0.86 -7.00 -4.41
N PHE A 350 0.28 -7.16 -5.10
CA PHE A 350 1.49 -7.77 -4.55
C PHE A 350 2.63 -6.78 -4.63
N TRP A 351 2.97 -6.20 -3.48
CA TRP A 351 4.05 -5.24 -3.38
C TRP A 351 5.33 -5.91 -2.91
N ILE A 352 6.46 -5.47 -3.44
CA ILE A 352 7.80 -5.95 -3.10
C ILE A 352 8.68 -4.74 -2.79
N GLN A 353 9.27 -4.71 -1.61
CA GLN A 353 10.30 -3.74 -1.26
C GLN A 353 11.65 -4.27 -1.74
N VAL A 354 12.37 -3.49 -2.54
CA VAL A 354 13.66 -3.88 -3.09
C VAL A 354 14.73 -2.81 -2.90
N LEU A 355 15.99 -3.23 -2.74
CA LEU A 355 17.16 -2.37 -2.87
C LEU A 355 17.79 -2.54 -4.25
N ALA A 356 18.23 -1.42 -4.81
CA ALA A 356 19.07 -1.37 -6.00
C ALA A 356 20.51 -1.04 -5.59
N GLN A 357 21.48 -1.28 -6.48
CA GLN A 357 22.89 -1.04 -6.17
C GLN A 357 23.20 0.46 -5.99
N ASN A 358 22.44 1.33 -6.65
CA ASN A 358 22.61 2.79 -6.61
C ASN A 358 21.30 3.50 -6.95
N GLU A 359 21.28 4.83 -6.78
CA GLU A 359 20.10 5.68 -7.00
C GLU A 359 19.54 5.56 -8.42
N ASP A 360 20.39 5.58 -9.45
CA ASP A 360 19.97 5.54 -10.86
C ASP A 360 19.27 4.21 -11.18
N GLU A 361 19.81 3.11 -10.65
CA GLU A 361 19.18 1.80 -10.73
C GLU A 361 17.85 1.75 -9.95
N GLY A 362 17.82 2.35 -8.76
CA GLY A 362 16.58 2.47 -7.98
C GLY A 362 15.50 3.25 -8.72
N GLU A 363 15.85 4.35 -9.39
CA GLU A 363 14.91 5.13 -10.19
C GLU A 363 14.37 4.32 -11.39
N ARG A 364 15.23 3.54 -12.05
CA ARG A 364 14.81 2.63 -13.13
C ARG A 364 13.79 1.58 -12.66
N ILE A 365 13.91 1.08 -11.42
CA ILE A 365 12.90 0.19 -10.83
C ILE A 365 11.58 0.92 -10.59
N SER A 366 11.62 2.10 -9.96
CA SER A 366 10.42 2.91 -9.70
C SER A 366 9.65 3.19 -10.98
N GLN A 367 10.36 3.61 -12.04
CA GLN A 367 9.75 3.91 -13.33
C GLN A 367 9.17 2.66 -13.98
N SER A 368 9.90 1.54 -13.97
CA SER A 368 9.42 0.29 -14.56
C SER A 368 8.18 -0.23 -13.84
N SER A 369 8.17 -0.15 -12.50
CA SER A 369 7.02 -0.48 -11.65
C SER A 369 5.80 0.41 -11.95
N ALA A 370 6.00 1.73 -12.05
CA ALA A 370 4.94 2.67 -12.36
C ALA A 370 4.35 2.48 -13.77
N ILE A 371 5.21 2.21 -14.77
CA ILE A 371 4.77 1.85 -16.12
C ILE A 371 3.91 0.60 -16.09
N HIS A 372 4.35 -0.44 -15.37
CA HIS A 372 3.64 -1.70 -15.24
C HIS A 372 2.26 -1.54 -14.58
N LEU A 373 2.20 -0.84 -13.44
CA LEU A 373 0.93 -0.52 -12.78
C LEU A 373 -0.01 0.28 -13.69
N GLN A 374 0.52 1.30 -14.39
CA GLN A 374 -0.28 2.11 -15.29
C GLN A 374 -0.84 1.30 -16.48
N GLN A 375 -0.11 0.29 -16.96
CA GLN A 375 -0.61 -0.65 -17.95
C GLN A 375 -1.79 -1.47 -17.41
N LYS A 376 -1.71 -1.99 -16.17
CA LYS A 376 -2.83 -2.72 -15.55
C LYS A 376 -4.06 -1.85 -15.32
N ILE A 377 -3.88 -0.57 -15.02
CA ILE A 377 -4.99 0.38 -14.93
C ILE A 377 -5.62 0.60 -16.30
N ILE A 378 -4.83 0.73 -17.37
CA ILE A 378 -5.34 0.85 -18.74
C ILE A 378 -6.12 -0.40 -19.14
N GLU A 379 -5.58 -1.61 -18.89
CA GLU A 379 -6.28 -2.88 -19.15
C GLU A 379 -7.67 -2.92 -18.48
N HIS A 380 -7.76 -2.47 -17.22
CA HIS A 380 -9.03 -2.34 -16.51
C HIS A 380 -9.98 -1.33 -17.18
N LEU A 381 -9.50 -0.13 -17.48
CA LEU A 381 -10.31 0.95 -18.03
C LEU A 381 -10.80 0.63 -19.45
N GLU A 382 -9.95 0.02 -20.29
CA GLU A 382 -10.33 -0.48 -21.61
C GLU A 382 -11.51 -1.47 -21.50
N ARG A 383 -11.41 -2.42 -20.55
CA ARG A 383 -12.47 -3.38 -20.32
C ARG A 383 -13.76 -2.74 -19.78
N GLN A 384 -13.65 -1.76 -18.88
CA GLN A 384 -14.82 -1.03 -18.38
C GLN A 384 -15.54 -0.30 -19.52
N VAL A 385 -14.80 0.42 -20.35
CA VAL A 385 -15.36 1.17 -21.48
C VAL A 385 -15.95 0.26 -22.56
N GLU A 386 -15.37 -0.92 -22.78
CA GLU A 386 -15.93 -1.93 -23.69
C GLU A 386 -17.28 -2.46 -23.20
N LEU A 387 -17.40 -2.75 -21.89
CA LEU A 387 -18.60 -3.31 -21.29
C LEU A 387 -19.70 -2.26 -21.05
N MET A 388 -19.31 -1.06 -20.64
CA MET A 388 -20.20 0.03 -20.25
C MET A 388 -19.65 1.35 -20.79
N PRO A 389 -19.83 1.63 -22.09
CA PRO A 389 -19.26 2.82 -22.71
C PRO A 389 -19.92 4.08 -22.17
N ASP A 390 -19.12 4.95 -21.53
CA ASP A 390 -19.54 6.28 -21.09
C ASP A 390 -18.43 7.32 -21.27
N VAL A 391 -18.83 8.60 -21.33
CA VAL A 391 -17.91 9.73 -21.57
C VAL A 391 -16.81 9.81 -20.52
N LYS A 392 -17.13 9.56 -19.24
CA LYS A 392 -16.16 9.66 -18.16
C LYS A 392 -15.11 8.55 -18.26
N GLY A 393 -15.52 7.31 -18.54
CA GLY A 393 -14.63 6.18 -18.77
C GLY A 393 -13.65 6.44 -19.93
N TYR A 394 -14.14 6.97 -21.06
CA TYR A 394 -13.25 7.36 -22.18
C TYR A 394 -12.26 8.47 -21.80
N VAL A 395 -12.69 9.46 -21.01
CA VAL A 395 -11.79 10.54 -20.53
C VAL A 395 -10.72 9.99 -19.59
N GLU A 396 -11.09 9.12 -18.65
CA GLU A 396 -10.15 8.47 -17.72
C GLU A 396 -9.16 7.58 -18.48
N LEU A 397 -9.62 6.81 -19.46
CA LEU A 397 -8.76 5.99 -20.31
C LEU A 397 -7.77 6.85 -21.11
N ALA A 398 -8.24 7.94 -21.73
CA ALA A 398 -7.37 8.86 -22.46
C ALA A 398 -6.32 9.52 -21.54
N ARG A 399 -6.70 9.87 -20.31
CA ARG A 399 -5.79 10.40 -19.29
C ARG A 399 -4.73 9.36 -18.91
N SER A 400 -5.12 8.12 -18.69
CA SER A 400 -4.23 7.01 -18.37
C SER A 400 -3.20 6.74 -19.47
N HIS A 401 -3.61 6.74 -20.75
CA HIS A 401 -2.66 6.66 -21.87
C HIS A 401 -1.68 7.82 -21.92
N ARG A 402 -2.14 9.05 -21.60
CA ARG A 402 -1.25 10.22 -21.52
C ARG A 402 -0.20 10.04 -20.42
N ILE A 403 -0.60 9.53 -19.25
CA ILE A 403 0.33 9.23 -18.15
C ILE A 403 1.35 8.17 -18.59
N LEU A 404 0.89 7.07 -19.18
CA LEU A 404 1.77 6.01 -19.69
C LEU A 404 2.78 6.54 -20.72
N ASN A 405 2.36 7.41 -21.63
CA ASN A 405 3.24 8.02 -22.63
C ASN A 405 4.32 8.90 -21.98
N GLU A 406 3.97 9.64 -20.94
CA GLU A 406 4.92 10.49 -20.20
C GLU A 406 5.93 9.64 -19.42
N LEU A 407 5.48 8.61 -18.72
CA LEU A 407 6.35 7.66 -18.02
C LEU A 407 7.36 7.01 -19.00
N ASN A 408 6.88 6.56 -20.16
CA ASN A 408 7.74 6.00 -21.20
C ASN A 408 8.74 7.03 -21.77
N ARG A 409 8.33 8.30 -21.89
CA ARG A 409 9.20 9.37 -22.39
C ARG A 409 10.34 9.63 -21.42
N ILE A 410 10.05 9.68 -20.12
CA ILE A 410 11.04 9.87 -19.05
C ILE A 410 12.05 8.71 -19.08
N ALA A 411 11.57 7.47 -19.04
CA ALA A 411 12.41 6.27 -19.06
C ALA A 411 13.35 6.19 -20.29
N ARG A 412 12.88 6.64 -21.47
CA ARG A 412 13.72 6.70 -22.69
C ARG A 412 14.74 7.84 -22.70
N SER A 413 14.45 8.95 -22.02
CA SER A 413 15.38 10.08 -21.96
C SER A 413 16.59 9.78 -21.09
N GLU A 414 16.38 9.03 -20.01
CA GLU A 414 17.44 8.61 -19.10
C GLU A 414 18.34 7.53 -19.71
N SER A 415 17.77 6.59 -20.47
CA SER A 415 18.58 5.58 -21.17
C SER A 415 19.54 6.20 -22.20
N LYS A 416 19.12 7.26 -22.91
CA LYS A 416 19.97 8.01 -23.85
C LYS A 416 21.05 8.84 -23.16
N GLY A 417 20.77 9.38 -21.97
CA GLY A 417 21.76 10.14 -21.19
C GLY A 417 22.92 9.27 -20.69
N ILE A 418 22.63 8.00 -20.35
CA ILE A 418 23.61 7.03 -19.88
C ILE A 418 24.49 6.50 -21.03
N GLU A 419 23.91 6.31 -22.23
CA GLU A 419 24.70 5.91 -23.42
C GLU A 419 25.66 6.99 -23.92
N GLN A 420 25.39 8.27 -23.63
CA GLN A 420 26.27 9.38 -24.02
C GLN A 420 27.36 9.71 -22.99
N SER A 421 27.26 9.18 -21.76
CA SER A 421 28.22 9.39 -20.67
C SER A 421 29.18 8.23 -20.45
N ARG A 422 28.96 7.09 -21.12
CA ARG A 422 29.90 5.96 -21.25
C ARG A 422 30.68 6.07 -22.55
#